data_AF-A0A357I5Y9-F1
#
_entry.id   AF-A0A357I5Y9-F1
#
_cell.length_a   1.000
_cell.length_b   1.000
_cell.length_c   1.000
_cell.angle_alpha   90.00
_cell.angle_beta   90.00
_cell.angle_gamma   90.00
#
_symmetry.space_group_name_H-M   'P 1'
#
loop_
_entity.id
_entity.type
_entity.pdbx_description
1 polymer ?
#
loop_
_entity_poly.entity_id
_entity_poly.type
_entity_poly.pdbx_seq_one_letter_code
_entity_poly.pdbx_strand_id
1 'polypeptide(L)'
;MSRDTFDPRRFNRSDNEPFDSILHKAVSRRSVLKSGAGFAALSLLSGFGLQGCSDDDNDDGEALPTLGFDSIAGAKLDAVVVPPGYVAQVLAPWGTPLNSLAADWKADGSNSSSDQANATGMHHDGMAFFPLNGSSTDGVLCINHEYIDQRALHPNGPTSDETSGLRTDVEEIRKEILAHGVSAVRVTLVGGTWKVVT
;
A
#
# COMPACT_ATOMS: atom_id res chain seq x y z
N MET A 1 7.03 -17.14 2.58
CA MET A 1 7.23 -16.46 3.86
C MET A 1 8.52 -16.97 4.49
N SER A 2 9.36 -16.07 5.02
CA SER A 2 10.62 -16.43 5.69
C SER A 2 10.34 -17.27 6.93
N ARG A 3 11.16 -18.30 7.16
CA ARG A 3 11.05 -19.20 8.32
C ARG A 3 11.37 -18.52 9.65
N ASP A 4 11.86 -17.28 9.61
CA ASP A 4 12.38 -16.53 10.77
C ASP A 4 11.42 -15.47 11.32
N THR A 5 10.22 -15.30 10.74
CA THR A 5 9.19 -14.37 11.24
C THR A 5 7.88 -15.05 11.65
N PHE A 6 7.80 -16.38 11.56
CA PHE A 6 6.63 -17.10 12.05
C PHE A 6 6.76 -17.41 13.54
N ASP A 7 6.13 -16.57 14.35
CA ASP A 7 5.90 -16.83 15.76
C ASP A 7 4.43 -17.26 15.98
N PRO A 8 4.15 -18.55 16.23
CA PRO A 8 2.79 -19.03 16.43
C PRO A 8 2.20 -18.63 17.79
N ARG A 9 2.92 -17.86 18.63
CA ARG A 9 2.44 -17.45 19.95
C ARG A 9 1.18 -16.58 19.81
N ARG A 10 0.07 -17.07 20.35
CA ARG A 10 -1.15 -16.28 20.51
C ARG A 10 -0.98 -15.29 21.66
N PHE A 11 -0.89 -14.01 21.32
CA PHE A 11 -0.92 -12.92 22.30
C PHE A 11 -2.36 -12.54 22.71
N ASN A 12 -3.36 -12.95 21.93
CA ASN A 12 -4.76 -12.79 22.29
C ASN A 12 -5.17 -13.81 23.37
N ARG A 13 -5.39 -13.33 24.59
CA ARG A 13 -5.82 -14.13 25.76
C ARG A 13 -7.34 -14.19 25.95
N SER A 14 -8.11 -13.61 25.05
CA SER A 14 -9.59 -13.71 25.11
C SER A 14 -10.07 -15.07 24.63
N ASP A 15 -11.25 -15.49 25.09
CA ASP A 15 -11.92 -16.73 24.65
C ASP A 15 -12.57 -16.59 23.26
N ASN A 16 -12.33 -15.48 22.56
CA ASN A 16 -12.88 -15.25 21.23
C ASN A 16 -12.23 -16.16 20.18
N GLU A 17 -13.02 -16.52 19.16
CA GLU A 17 -12.52 -17.30 18.04
C GLU A 17 -11.40 -16.53 17.29
N PRO A 18 -10.21 -17.12 17.11
CA PRO A 18 -9.12 -16.49 16.36
C PRO A 18 -9.47 -16.33 14.89
N PHE A 19 -8.96 -15.26 14.27
CA PHE A 19 -9.15 -15.01 12.84
C PHE A 19 -8.69 -16.18 11.96
N ASP A 20 -7.59 -16.84 12.31
CA ASP A 20 -7.09 -18.04 11.62
C ASP A 20 -8.13 -19.17 11.53
N SER A 21 -8.91 -19.41 12.60
CA SER A 21 -9.98 -20.41 12.60
C SER A 21 -11.13 -20.01 11.68
N ILE A 22 -11.50 -18.72 11.69
CA ILE A 22 -12.54 -18.17 10.80
C ILE A 22 -12.10 -18.30 9.34
N LEU A 23 -10.85 -17.93 9.03
CA LEU A 23 -10.26 -18.03 7.71
C LEU A 23 -10.20 -19.48 7.24
N HIS A 24 -9.72 -20.40 8.09
CA HIS A 24 -9.65 -21.82 7.78
C HIS A 24 -11.04 -22.42 7.52
N LYS A 25 -12.06 -22.04 8.31
CA LYS A 25 -13.45 -22.44 8.07
C LYS A 25 -13.98 -21.92 6.73
N ALA A 26 -13.69 -20.67 6.37
CA ALA A 26 -14.11 -20.08 5.09
C ALA A 26 -13.44 -20.75 3.89
N VAL A 27 -12.12 -20.98 3.96
CA VAL A 27 -11.33 -21.66 2.93
C VAL A 27 -11.75 -23.12 2.78
N SER A 28 -11.97 -23.84 3.89
CA SER A 28 -12.43 -25.23 3.88
C SER A 28 -13.81 -25.36 3.23
N ARG A 29 -14.79 -24.50 3.59
CA ARG A 29 -16.11 -24.48 2.94
C ARG A 29 -16.03 -24.22 1.44
N ARG A 30 -15.18 -23.30 1.00
CA ARG A 30 -14.95 -23.02 -0.44
C ARG A 30 -14.31 -24.21 -1.14
N SER A 31 -13.38 -24.91 -0.49
CA SER A 31 -12.75 -26.11 -1.03
C SER A 31 -13.76 -27.24 -1.19
N VAL A 32 -14.60 -27.48 -0.18
CA VAL A 32 -15.69 -28.47 -0.21
C VAL A 32 -16.76 -28.14 -1.25
N LEU A 33 -17.15 -26.88 -1.41
CA LEU A 33 -18.10 -26.48 -2.47
C LEU A 33 -17.52 -26.64 -3.87
N LYS A 34 -16.24 -26.29 -4.07
CA LYS A 34 -15.55 -26.50 -5.36
C LYS A 34 -15.39 -27.98 -5.70
N SER A 35 -15.03 -28.81 -4.71
CA SER A 35 -14.87 -30.26 -4.92
C SER A 35 -16.21 -31.00 -5.00
N GLY A 36 -17.24 -30.54 -4.30
CA GLY A 36 -18.61 -31.08 -4.36
C GLY A 36 -19.33 -30.78 -5.68
N ALA A 37 -19.14 -29.59 -6.26
CA ALA A 37 -19.68 -29.26 -7.58
C ALA A 37 -19.10 -30.16 -8.69
N GLY A 38 -17.83 -30.57 -8.58
CA GLY A 38 -17.20 -31.49 -9.53
C GLY A 38 -17.75 -32.93 -9.48
N PHE A 39 -18.13 -33.42 -8.29
CA PHE A 39 -18.72 -34.77 -8.14
C PHE A 39 -20.23 -34.82 -8.42
N ALA A 40 -20.98 -33.77 -8.09
CA ALA A 40 -22.40 -33.68 -8.42
C ALA A 40 -22.65 -33.53 -9.93
N ALA A 41 -21.79 -32.77 -10.63
CA ALA A 41 -21.88 -32.66 -12.08
C ALA A 41 -21.65 -34.01 -12.79
N LEU A 42 -20.73 -34.84 -12.30
CA LEU A 42 -20.46 -36.15 -12.91
C LEU A 42 -21.57 -37.19 -12.70
N SER A 43 -22.36 -37.06 -11.62
CA SER A 43 -23.45 -37.99 -11.29
C SER A 43 -24.82 -37.54 -11.85
N LEU A 44 -24.96 -36.28 -12.25
CA LEU A 44 -26.16 -35.75 -12.91
C LEU A 44 -26.09 -35.82 -14.45
N LEU A 45 -24.94 -36.14 -15.04
CA LEU A 45 -24.75 -36.23 -16.50
C LEU A 45 -25.09 -37.61 -17.11
N SER A 46 -25.52 -38.59 -16.32
CA SER A 46 -25.84 -39.95 -16.82
C SER A 46 -27.34 -40.29 -16.88
N GLY A 47 -28.25 -39.35 -16.60
CA GLY A 47 -29.68 -39.66 -16.66
C GLY A 47 -30.59 -38.44 -16.55
N PHE A 48 -31.27 -38.15 -17.65
CA PHE A 48 -32.37 -37.19 -17.83
C PHE A 48 -31.96 -35.72 -17.98
N GLY A 49 -32.14 -35.24 -19.20
CA GLY A 49 -31.88 -33.87 -19.60
C GLY A 49 -32.76 -32.84 -18.90
N LEU A 50 -32.17 -31.67 -18.71
CA LEU A 50 -32.90 -30.43 -18.52
C LEU A 50 -32.47 -29.49 -19.65
N GLN A 51 -33.40 -29.26 -20.58
CA GLN A 51 -33.37 -28.16 -21.53
C GLN A 51 -33.19 -26.83 -20.78
N GLY A 52 -32.01 -26.24 -20.90
CA GLY A 52 -31.80 -24.80 -20.79
C GLY A 52 -31.40 -24.30 -22.17
N CYS A 53 -32.33 -23.63 -22.85
CA CYS A 53 -32.02 -22.95 -24.10
C CYS A 53 -31.06 -21.78 -23.81
N SER A 54 -29.82 -21.91 -24.27
CA SER A 54 -28.99 -20.79 -24.70
C SER A 54 -28.36 -21.25 -26.00
N ASP A 55 -28.98 -20.83 -27.10
CA ASP A 55 -28.42 -20.90 -28.45
C ASP A 55 -27.38 -19.78 -28.53
N ASP A 56 -26.14 -20.12 -28.19
CA ASP A 56 -24.94 -19.42 -28.66
C ASP A 56 -23.76 -20.39 -28.46
N ASP A 57 -23.45 -21.14 -29.51
CA ASP A 57 -22.26 -21.99 -29.66
C ASP A 57 -21.01 -21.09 -29.80
N ASN A 58 -20.69 -20.36 -28.74
CA ASN A 58 -19.39 -19.72 -28.56
C ASN A 58 -18.88 -20.07 -27.15
N ASP A 59 -18.48 -21.33 -26.98
CA ASP A 59 -17.66 -21.79 -25.86
C ASP A 59 -16.22 -21.28 -26.05
N ASP A 60 -16.07 -19.96 -26.17
CA ASP A 60 -14.80 -19.28 -25.95
C ASP A 60 -14.58 -19.36 -24.45
N GLY A 61 -13.95 -20.46 -24.00
CA GLY A 61 -13.53 -20.62 -22.63
C GLY A 61 -12.73 -19.39 -22.21
N GLU A 62 -13.38 -18.48 -21.49
CA GLU A 62 -12.84 -17.22 -20.99
C GLU A 62 -11.45 -17.50 -20.39
N ALA A 63 -10.42 -17.13 -21.15
CA ALA A 63 -9.05 -17.42 -20.78
C ALA A 63 -8.79 -16.78 -19.42
N LEU A 64 -8.45 -17.61 -18.42
CA LEU A 64 -8.13 -17.11 -17.09
C LEU A 64 -7.10 -15.98 -17.24
N PRO A 65 -7.32 -14.81 -16.62
CA PRO A 65 -6.40 -13.69 -16.76
C PRO A 65 -4.98 -14.15 -16.41
N THR A 66 -4.08 -14.03 -17.38
CA THR A 66 -2.67 -14.39 -17.24
C THR A 66 -1.88 -13.20 -16.73
N LEU A 67 -0.82 -13.47 -15.97
CA LEU A 67 0.10 -12.43 -15.54
C LEU A 67 1.01 -12.06 -16.72
N GLY A 68 1.08 -10.78 -17.08
CA GLY A 68 1.87 -10.28 -18.22
C GLY A 68 3.37 -10.14 -17.95
N PHE A 69 3.91 -10.76 -16.90
CA PHE A 69 5.32 -10.67 -16.54
C PHE A 69 5.81 -11.97 -15.87
N ASP A 70 7.10 -12.26 -16.05
CA ASP A 70 7.76 -13.36 -15.36
C ASP A 70 8.06 -13.01 -13.90
N SER A 71 7.82 -13.96 -13.00
CA SER A 71 8.21 -13.83 -11.59
C SER A 71 9.73 -13.68 -11.47
N ILE A 72 10.19 -12.79 -10.57
CA ILE A 72 11.60 -12.54 -10.30
C ILE A 72 12.02 -13.10 -8.95
N ALA A 73 13.32 -13.39 -8.79
CA ALA A 73 13.88 -13.79 -7.51
C ALA A 73 13.92 -12.61 -6.53
N GLY A 74 13.78 -12.91 -5.23
CA GLY A 74 14.02 -11.92 -4.18
C GLY A 74 15.49 -11.49 -4.16
N ALA A 75 15.74 -10.21 -3.83
CA ALA A 75 17.07 -9.62 -3.77
C ALA A 75 17.30 -8.92 -2.42
N LYS A 76 18.56 -8.86 -1.97
CA LYS A 76 19.01 -8.10 -0.80
C LYS A 76 19.85 -6.90 -1.24
N LEU A 77 19.23 -6.03 -2.03
CA LEU A 77 19.84 -4.82 -2.56
C LEU A 77 19.12 -3.61 -1.95
N ASP A 78 19.83 -2.50 -1.78
CA ASP A 78 19.23 -1.20 -1.48
C ASP A 78 18.68 -0.57 -2.76
N ALA A 79 17.72 -1.26 -3.39
CA ALA A 79 17.13 -0.88 -4.67
C ALA A 79 15.78 -1.57 -4.88
N VAL A 80 14.93 -0.98 -5.72
CA VAL A 80 13.71 -1.62 -6.23
C VAL A 80 14.07 -2.49 -7.44
N VAL A 81 13.82 -3.80 -7.35
CA VAL A 81 14.03 -4.75 -8.46
C VAL A 81 12.69 -5.04 -9.12
N VAL A 82 12.62 -4.86 -10.45
CA VAL A 82 11.41 -5.05 -11.26
C VAL A 82 11.66 -6.04 -12.40
N PRO A 83 10.62 -6.69 -12.96
CA PRO A 83 10.76 -7.58 -14.13
C PRO A 83 11.30 -6.85 -15.38
N PRO A 84 11.87 -7.57 -16.36
CA PRO A 84 12.27 -6.99 -17.64
C PRO A 84 11.12 -6.22 -18.31
N GLY A 85 11.40 -5.03 -18.85
CA GLY A 85 10.41 -4.16 -19.49
C GLY A 85 9.66 -3.21 -18.54
N TYR A 86 9.89 -3.31 -17.22
CA TYR A 86 9.32 -2.40 -16.22
C TYR A 86 10.35 -1.39 -15.71
N VAL A 87 9.86 -0.27 -15.16
CA VAL A 87 10.65 0.76 -14.49
C VAL A 87 9.98 1.15 -13.17
N ALA A 88 10.79 1.44 -12.15
CA ALA A 88 10.33 2.06 -10.91
C ALA A 88 10.76 3.54 -10.88
N GLN A 89 9.88 4.42 -10.43
CA GLN A 89 10.11 5.85 -10.36
C GLN A 89 9.75 6.39 -8.98
N VAL A 90 10.61 7.23 -8.42
CA VAL A 90 10.28 8.04 -7.24
C VAL A 90 9.37 9.20 -7.68
N LEU A 91 8.20 9.34 -7.06
CA LEU A 91 7.20 10.33 -7.43
C LEU A 91 7.15 11.51 -6.45
N ALA A 92 6.79 11.25 -5.19
CA ALA A 92 6.66 12.26 -4.14
C ALA A 92 7.31 11.75 -2.86
N PRO A 93 8.66 11.77 -2.72
CA PRO A 93 9.33 11.34 -1.49
C PRO A 93 8.99 12.28 -0.33
N TRP A 94 9.27 11.87 0.92
CA TRP A 94 9.13 12.72 2.11
C TRP A 94 9.80 14.08 1.90
N GLY A 95 9.12 15.15 2.32
CA GLY A 95 9.61 16.52 2.24
C GLY A 95 9.48 17.16 0.87
N THR A 96 8.82 16.51 -0.10
CA THR A 96 8.48 17.14 -1.38
C THR A 96 7.59 18.35 -1.10
N PRO A 97 8.01 19.58 -1.46
CA PRO A 97 7.17 20.77 -1.29
C PRO A 97 5.84 20.62 -2.02
N LEU A 98 4.74 20.97 -1.38
CA LEU A 98 3.39 20.93 -1.97
C LEU A 98 2.95 22.29 -2.51
N ASN A 99 3.65 23.35 -2.13
CA ASN A 99 3.40 24.72 -2.53
C ASN A 99 4.65 25.58 -2.27
N SER A 100 4.60 26.86 -2.65
CA SER A 100 5.69 27.83 -2.49
C SER A 100 6.01 28.26 -1.04
N LEU A 101 5.26 27.78 -0.04
CA LEU A 101 5.48 28.13 1.37
C LEU A 101 6.51 27.22 2.05
N ALA A 102 6.78 26.04 1.49
CA ALA A 102 7.85 25.16 1.95
C ALA A 102 9.16 25.46 1.22
N ALA A 103 10.26 25.49 1.97
CA ALA A 103 11.59 25.36 1.39
C ALA A 103 11.84 23.95 0.82
N ASP A 104 12.83 23.83 -0.06
CA ASP A 104 13.31 22.53 -0.53
C ASP A 104 13.71 21.61 0.64
N TRP A 105 13.54 20.30 0.45
CA TRP A 105 13.92 19.29 1.44
C TRP A 105 15.43 19.31 1.70
N LYS A 106 15.79 19.17 2.99
CA LYS A 106 17.16 19.15 3.45
C LYS A 106 17.44 17.85 4.20
N ALA A 107 18.47 17.14 3.74
CA ALA A 107 18.91 15.86 4.31
C ALA A 107 19.43 15.95 5.76
N ASP A 108 19.73 17.16 6.24
CA ASP A 108 20.22 17.40 7.59
C ASP A 108 19.11 17.58 8.64
N GLY A 109 17.83 17.46 8.23
CA GLY A 109 16.69 17.63 9.12
C GLY A 109 16.43 19.08 9.54
N SER A 110 17.09 20.08 8.95
CA SER A 110 16.97 21.48 9.37
C SER A 110 15.72 22.23 8.83
N ASN A 111 14.86 21.57 8.04
CA ASN A 111 13.56 22.15 7.66
C ASN A 111 12.72 22.48 8.90
N SER A 112 11.94 23.55 8.83
CA SER A 112 11.09 24.00 9.93
C SER A 112 9.78 23.19 10.03
N SER A 113 9.04 23.38 11.12
CA SER A 113 7.67 22.89 11.24
C SER A 113 6.76 23.46 10.14
N SER A 114 6.95 24.72 9.77
CA SER A 114 6.23 25.38 8.66
C SER A 114 6.52 24.75 7.30
N ASP A 115 7.77 24.38 7.04
CA ASP A 115 8.14 23.66 5.81
C ASP A 115 7.44 22.29 5.79
N GLN A 116 7.49 21.56 6.91
CA GLN A 116 6.87 20.22 7.02
C GLN A 116 5.35 20.27 6.86
N ALA A 117 4.67 21.32 7.33
CA ALA A 117 3.23 21.54 7.12
C ALA A 117 2.84 21.70 5.65
N ASN A 118 3.80 22.10 4.81
CA ASN A 118 3.60 22.41 3.39
C ASN A 118 4.36 21.44 2.47
N ALA A 119 4.75 20.29 3.00
CA ALA A 119 5.46 19.24 2.28
C ALA A 119 4.80 17.87 2.52
N THR A 120 5.18 16.86 1.75
CA THR A 120 4.79 15.48 2.05
C THR A 120 5.34 15.03 3.41
N GLY A 121 4.54 14.25 4.15
CA GLY A 121 4.92 13.68 5.44
C GLY A 121 5.90 12.50 5.35
N MET A 122 6.18 11.86 6.48
CA MET A 122 7.09 10.72 6.57
C MET A 122 6.35 9.39 6.45
N HIS A 123 7.07 8.39 5.96
CA HIS A 123 6.65 6.98 5.94
C HIS A 123 5.25 6.81 5.34
N HIS A 124 5.23 7.04 4.03
CA HIS A 124 4.02 6.93 3.21
C HIS A 124 3.41 5.54 3.37
N ASP A 125 2.10 5.49 3.55
CA ASP A 125 1.32 4.26 3.69
C ASP A 125 0.13 4.30 2.70
N GLY A 126 -1.04 3.80 3.08
CA GLY A 126 -2.23 3.73 2.26
C GLY A 126 -2.48 4.99 1.43
N MET A 127 -2.81 4.78 0.16
CA MET A 127 -2.98 5.87 -0.81
C MET A 127 -4.10 5.59 -1.80
N ALA A 128 -4.67 6.65 -2.36
CA ALA A 128 -5.72 6.57 -3.37
C ALA A 128 -5.59 7.69 -4.41
N PHE A 129 -5.78 7.35 -5.69
CA PHE A 129 -5.76 8.29 -6.80
C PHE A 129 -7.19 8.73 -7.16
N PHE A 130 -7.40 10.04 -7.22
CA PHE A 130 -8.66 10.67 -7.58
C PHE A 130 -8.50 11.41 -8.92
N PRO A 131 -9.14 10.94 -10.00
CA PRO A 131 -8.98 11.55 -11.32
C PRO A 131 -9.60 12.95 -11.36
N LEU A 132 -8.87 13.92 -11.90
CA LEU A 132 -9.41 15.25 -12.18
C LEU A 132 -10.17 15.21 -13.51
N ASN A 133 -11.44 15.61 -13.49
CA ASN A 133 -12.30 15.63 -14.69
C ASN A 133 -12.36 14.27 -15.44
N GLY A 134 -12.27 13.15 -14.71
CA GLY A 134 -12.27 11.81 -15.29
C GLY A 134 -10.98 11.43 -16.03
N SER A 135 -9.92 12.23 -15.91
CA SER A 135 -8.63 11.95 -16.54
C SER A 135 -7.92 10.74 -15.90
N SER A 136 -7.39 9.84 -16.73
CA SER A 136 -6.52 8.74 -16.28
C SER A 136 -5.06 9.17 -16.10
N THR A 137 -4.71 10.40 -16.46
CA THR A 137 -3.33 10.91 -16.51
C THR A 137 -3.14 12.22 -15.75
N ASP A 138 -4.16 12.73 -15.08
CA ASP A 138 -4.12 13.92 -14.22
C ASP A 138 -5.09 13.73 -13.06
N GLY A 139 -4.59 13.87 -11.83
CA GLY A 139 -5.38 13.58 -10.65
C GLY A 139 -4.71 14.01 -9.36
N VAL A 140 -5.41 13.78 -8.25
CA VAL A 140 -4.90 14.00 -6.90
C VAL A 140 -4.62 12.64 -6.27
N LEU A 141 -3.37 12.42 -5.86
CA LEU A 141 -2.96 11.27 -5.07
C LEU A 141 -3.00 11.66 -3.59
N CYS A 142 -3.93 11.07 -2.84
CA CYS A 142 -3.99 11.21 -1.39
C CYS A 142 -3.16 10.11 -0.75
N ILE A 143 -2.22 10.48 0.13
CA ILE A 143 -1.21 9.58 0.71
C ILE A 143 -1.21 9.74 2.22
N ASN A 144 -1.36 8.64 2.97
CA ASN A 144 -1.20 8.61 4.42
C ASN A 144 0.27 8.66 4.83
N HIS A 145 0.55 9.26 5.98
CA HIS A 145 1.86 9.32 6.63
C HIS A 145 1.73 8.76 8.04
N GLU A 146 2.17 7.51 8.22
CA GLU A 146 1.80 6.68 9.38
C GLU A 146 2.65 6.98 10.62
N TYR A 147 3.96 7.14 10.45
CA TYR A 147 4.89 7.35 11.55
C TYR A 147 6.11 8.17 11.10
N ILE A 148 6.99 8.49 12.05
CA ILE A 148 8.20 9.28 11.82
C ILE A 148 9.45 8.56 12.31
N ASP A 149 10.60 8.95 11.76
CA ASP A 149 11.91 8.75 12.39
C ASP A 149 12.37 10.09 13.00
N GLN A 150 12.22 10.24 14.31
CA GLN A 150 12.58 11.47 15.04
C GLN A 150 14.06 11.82 14.92
N ARG A 151 14.95 10.84 14.73
CA ARG A 151 16.39 11.11 14.60
C ARG A 151 16.74 11.69 13.23
N ALA A 152 15.99 11.30 12.20
CA ALA A 152 16.14 11.87 10.86
C ALA A 152 15.43 13.23 10.74
N LEU A 153 14.38 13.46 11.53
CA LEU A 153 13.58 14.68 11.46
C LEU A 153 14.29 15.92 12.02
N HIS A 154 15.27 15.74 12.91
CA HIS A 154 15.94 16.84 13.62
C HIS A 154 17.47 16.74 13.51
N PRO A 155 18.21 17.85 13.35
CA PRO A 155 19.67 17.81 13.14
C PRO A 155 20.45 17.09 14.24
N ASN A 156 19.98 17.20 15.49
CA ASN A 156 20.61 16.59 16.67
C ASN A 156 19.74 15.47 17.28
N GLY A 157 18.71 15.02 16.55
CA GLY A 157 17.65 14.18 17.10
C GLY A 157 16.71 14.93 18.06
N PRO A 158 15.77 14.20 18.69
CA PRO A 158 14.73 14.78 19.53
C PRO A 158 15.29 15.33 20.87
N THR A 159 15.00 16.61 21.18
CA THR A 159 15.34 17.30 22.44
C THR A 159 14.38 16.96 23.60
N SER A 160 14.87 16.27 24.62
CA SER A 160 14.07 15.90 25.80
C SER A 160 14.74 16.35 27.11
N ASP A 161 13.93 16.60 28.13
CA ASP A 161 14.44 16.85 29.49
C ASP A 161 15.10 15.59 30.07
N GLU A 162 16.32 15.71 30.57
CA GLU A 162 17.10 14.55 31.03
C GLU A 162 16.51 13.87 32.27
N THR A 163 15.76 14.61 33.10
CA THR A 163 15.21 14.09 34.36
C THR A 163 13.87 13.37 34.14
N SER A 164 12.97 13.99 33.39
CA SER A 164 11.62 13.49 33.14
C SER A 164 11.49 12.67 31.86
N GLY A 165 12.44 12.80 30.92
CA GLY A 165 12.39 12.18 29.60
C GLY A 165 11.37 12.80 28.65
N LEU A 166 10.69 13.89 29.05
CA LEU A 166 9.63 14.51 28.26
C LEU A 166 10.21 15.40 27.16
N ARG A 167 9.52 15.46 26.01
CA ARG A 167 9.84 16.38 24.91
C ARG A 167 9.66 17.82 25.39
N THR A 168 10.65 18.69 25.15
CA THR A 168 10.64 20.08 25.65
C THR A 168 10.65 21.13 24.54
N ASP A 169 11.09 20.79 23.33
CA ASP A 169 11.11 21.73 22.21
C ASP A 169 9.78 21.73 21.45
N VAL A 170 9.07 22.85 21.50
CA VAL A 170 7.75 23.00 20.87
C VAL A 170 7.82 22.97 19.34
N GLU A 171 8.89 23.48 18.74
CA GLU A 171 9.03 23.48 17.28
C GLU A 171 9.31 22.09 16.75
N GLU A 172 10.15 21.31 17.45
CA GLU A 172 10.36 19.90 17.13
C GLU A 172 9.05 19.11 17.21
N ILE A 173 8.31 19.27 18.31
CA ILE A 173 7.02 18.56 18.52
C ILE A 173 6.02 18.93 17.42
N ARG A 174 5.93 20.21 17.03
CA ARG A 174 5.05 20.64 15.93
C ARG A 174 5.46 19.98 14.63
N LYS A 175 6.75 20.00 14.30
CA LYS A 175 7.28 19.36 13.09
C LYS A 175 6.98 17.86 13.07
N GLU A 176 7.12 17.18 14.20
CA GLU A 176 6.78 15.76 14.35
C GLU A 176 5.29 15.49 14.07
N ILE A 177 4.38 16.28 14.65
CA ILE A 177 2.94 16.15 14.40
C ILE A 177 2.61 16.38 12.92
N LEU A 178 3.20 17.42 12.32
CA LEU A 178 2.96 17.83 10.93
C LEU A 178 3.56 16.88 9.90
N ALA A 179 4.48 16.00 10.30
CA ALA A 179 5.02 14.93 9.46
C ALA A 179 4.07 13.72 9.34
N HIS A 180 2.99 13.66 10.13
CA HIS A 180 1.96 12.63 10.05
C HIS A 180 0.72 13.11 9.28
N GLY A 181 -0.24 12.22 9.08
CA GLY A 181 -1.57 12.56 8.57
C GLY A 181 -1.72 12.20 7.11
N VAL A 182 -2.16 13.14 6.27
CA VAL A 182 -2.43 12.90 4.84
C VAL A 182 -1.94 14.09 4.01
N SER A 183 -1.23 13.81 2.93
CA SER A 183 -0.97 14.78 1.87
C SER A 183 -1.86 14.51 0.66
N ALA A 184 -2.42 15.57 0.08
CA ALA A 184 -3.11 15.52 -1.21
C ALA A 184 -2.20 16.16 -2.27
N VAL A 185 -1.69 15.33 -3.18
CA VAL A 185 -0.65 15.73 -4.15
C VAL A 185 -1.23 15.65 -5.56
N ARG A 186 -1.26 16.76 -6.29
CA ARG A 186 -1.63 16.69 -7.71
C ARG A 186 -0.49 16.04 -8.50
N VAL A 187 -0.83 15.05 -9.31
CA VAL A 187 0.13 14.32 -10.16
C VAL A 187 -0.39 14.25 -11.59
N THR A 188 0.53 14.36 -12.56
CA THR A 188 0.21 14.29 -13.99
C THR A 188 1.23 13.44 -14.75
N LEU A 189 0.76 12.70 -15.76
CA LEU A 189 1.59 11.91 -16.65
C LEU A 189 2.01 12.76 -17.85
N VAL A 190 3.30 13.03 -17.98
CA VAL A 190 3.87 13.82 -19.09
C VAL A 190 4.94 13.00 -19.78
N GLY A 191 4.74 12.71 -21.06
CA GLY A 191 5.70 11.93 -21.85
C GLY A 191 5.94 10.52 -21.30
N GLY A 192 4.93 9.91 -20.67
CA GLY A 192 5.04 8.58 -20.05
C GLY A 192 5.67 8.57 -18.65
N THR A 193 5.96 9.73 -18.06
CA THR A 193 6.54 9.85 -16.71
C THR A 193 5.60 10.63 -15.80
N TRP A 194 5.31 10.10 -14.62
CA TRP A 194 4.47 10.80 -13.63
C TRP A 194 5.26 11.93 -12.98
N LYS A 195 4.61 13.06 -12.73
CA LYS A 195 5.22 14.24 -12.09
C LYS A 195 4.28 14.80 -11.05
N VAL A 196 4.85 15.25 -9.94
CA VAL A 196 4.14 16.10 -8.97
C VAL A 196 3.96 17.49 -9.56
N VAL A 197 2.80 18.09 -9.32
CA VAL A 197 2.48 19.47 -9.69
C VAL A 197 2.48 20.31 -8.41
N THR A 198 3.39 21.26 -8.31
CA THR A 198 3.62 22.16 -7.15
C THR A 198 3.41 23.62 -7.52
#